data_AF-A0A846BIU5-F1
#
_entry.id   AF-A0A846BIU5-F1
#
_cell.length_a   1.000
_cell.length_b   1.000
_cell.length_c   1.000
_cell.angle_alpha   90.00
_cell.angle_beta   90.00
_cell.angle_gamma   90.00
#
_symmetry.space_group_name_H-M   'P 1'
#
loop_
_entity.id
_entity.type
_entity.pdbx_description
1 polymer ?
#
loop_
_entity_poly.entity_id
_entity_poly.type
_entity_poly.pdbx_seq_one_letter_code
_entity_poly.pdbx_strand_id
1 'polypeptide(L)'
;MAKQKKLLTEQALIKEVCQRIRVARSYWNTHNNAACRGERERALALYNTLTKEQKDQIPQQLRVWLRYRSEKYFGAHRTPPKSKRKRKNLR
;
A
#
# COMPACT_ATOMS: atom_id res chain seq x y z
N MET A 1 -27.63 2.48 -17.40
CA MET A 1 -27.31 3.00 -16.04
C MET A 1 -26.23 2.17 -15.31
N ALA A 2 -26.23 0.83 -15.36
CA ALA A 2 -25.26 -0.01 -14.63
C ALA A 2 -23.78 0.19 -15.02
N LYS A 3 -23.50 0.43 -16.32
CA LYS A 3 -22.13 0.64 -16.83
C LYS A 3 -21.46 1.89 -16.25
N GLN A 4 -22.20 2.99 -16.05
CA GLN A 4 -21.68 4.22 -15.46
C GLN A 4 -21.36 4.06 -13.97
N LYS A 5 -22.20 3.36 -13.20
CA LYS A 5 -21.91 3.06 -11.78
C LYS A 5 -20.64 2.20 -11.64
N LYS A 6 -20.48 1.18 -12.49
CA LYS A 6 -19.29 0.32 -12.50
C LYS A 6 -18.01 1.11 -12.82
N LEU A 7 -18.04 1.96 -13.84
CA LEU A 7 -16.91 2.83 -14.22
C LEU A 7 -16.52 3.82 -13.11
N LEU A 8 -17.50 4.42 -12.44
CA LEU A 8 -17.24 5.29 -11.27
C LEU A 8 -16.51 4.53 -10.16
N THR A 9 -16.89 3.26 -9.96
CA THR A 9 -16.29 2.41 -8.93
C THR A 9 -14.85 2.04 -9.27
N GLU A 10 -14.57 1.73 -10.54
CA GLU A 10 -13.22 1.41 -11.02
C GLU A 10 -12.28 2.60 -10.96
N GLN A 11 -12.73 3.79 -11.38
CA GLN A 11 -11.95 5.02 -11.25
C GLN A 11 -11.74 5.42 -9.78
N ALA A 12 -12.74 5.22 -8.93
CA ALA A 12 -12.60 5.44 -7.50
C ALA A 12 -11.54 4.51 -6.88
N LEU A 13 -11.52 3.23 -7.28
CA LEU A 13 -10.50 2.27 -6.84
C LEU A 13 -9.08 2.69 -7.28
N ILE A 14 -8.90 3.11 -8.53
CA ILE A 14 -7.60 3.59 -9.02
C ILE A 14 -7.15 4.83 -8.24
N LYS A 15 -8.06 5.78 -7.99
CA LYS A 15 -7.77 6.99 -7.20
C LYS A 15 -7.42 6.65 -5.76
N GLU A 16 -8.14 5.73 -5.15
CA GLU A 16 -7.88 5.25 -3.78
C GLU A 16 -6.50 4.58 -3.69
N VAL A 17 -6.14 3.72 -4.65
CA VAL A 17 -4.80 3.11 -4.71
C VAL A 17 -3.73 4.20 -4.82
N CYS A 18 -3.89 5.16 -5.74
CA CYS A 18 -2.95 6.27 -5.88
C CYS A 18 -2.81 7.07 -4.58
N GLN A 19 -3.92 7.33 -3.90
CA GLN A 19 -3.95 8.07 -2.65
C GLN A 19 -3.21 7.32 -1.55
N ARG A 20 -3.47 6.01 -1.36
CA ARG A 20 -2.77 5.20 -0.35
C ARG A 20 -1.28 5.11 -0.61
N ILE A 21 -0.84 5.00 -1.86
CA ILE A 21 0.60 5.01 -2.19
C ILE A 21 1.23 6.36 -1.81
N ARG A 22 0.54 7.48 -2.06
CA ARG A 22 1.03 8.82 -1.65
C ARG A 22 1.12 8.96 -0.14
N VAL A 23 0.11 8.48 0.59
CA VAL A 23 0.10 8.50 2.07
C VAL A 23 1.25 7.65 2.61
N ALA A 24 1.43 6.42 2.12
CA ALA A 24 2.55 5.56 2.50
C ALA A 24 3.89 6.25 2.23
N ARG A 25 4.05 6.90 1.07
CA ARG A 25 5.26 7.64 0.71
C ARG A 25 5.49 8.87 1.60
N SER A 26 4.43 9.55 2.02
CA SER A 26 4.51 10.63 3.01
C SER A 26 5.02 10.12 4.37
N TYR A 27 4.51 8.97 4.83
CA TYR A 27 5.01 8.32 6.05
C TYR A 27 6.46 7.87 5.91
N TRP A 28 6.87 7.41 4.73
CA TRP A 28 8.27 7.11 4.46
C TRP A 28 9.16 8.34 4.54
N ASN A 29 8.74 9.46 3.93
CA ASN A 29 9.49 10.73 3.98
C ASN A 29 9.63 11.26 5.42
N THR A 30 8.61 11.09 6.25
CA THR A 30 8.62 11.47 7.69
C THR A 30 9.29 10.43 8.58
N HIS A 31 9.86 9.36 8.02
CA HIS A 31 10.48 8.25 8.73
C HIS A 31 9.54 7.49 9.68
N ASN A 32 8.22 7.66 9.55
CA ASN A 32 7.21 6.88 10.26
C ASN A 32 7.01 5.51 9.60
N ASN A 33 8.01 4.64 9.77
CA ASN A 33 8.08 3.34 9.09
C ASN A 33 6.96 2.36 9.51
N ALA A 34 6.44 2.48 10.72
CA ALA A 34 5.33 1.65 11.18
C ALA A 34 4.04 1.97 10.40
N ALA A 35 3.69 3.26 10.31
CA ALA A 35 2.53 3.70 9.53
C ALA A 35 2.72 3.46 8.02
N CYS A 36 3.92 3.69 7.51
CA CYS A 36 4.27 3.41 6.11
C CYS A 36 4.02 1.94 5.73
N ARG A 37 4.41 0.99 6.61
CA ARG A 37 4.17 -0.45 6.36
C ARG A 37 2.68 -0.77 6.26
N GLY A 38 1.87 -0.26 7.18
CA GLY A 38 0.42 -0.50 7.18
C GLY A 38 -0.26 0.05 5.92
N GLU A 39 0.08 1.28 5.52
CA GLU A 39 -0.48 1.88 4.30
C GLU A 39 0.04 1.20 3.02
N ARG A 40 1.30 0.74 3.01
CA ARG A 40 1.85 -0.07 1.91
C ARG A 40 1.07 -1.36 1.74
N GLU A 41 0.82 -2.11 2.82
CA GLU A 41 0.08 -3.37 2.76
C GLU A 41 -1.34 -3.17 2.23
N ARG A 42 -2.01 -2.12 2.71
CA ARG A 42 -3.32 -1.68 2.22
C ARG A 42 -3.29 -1.32 0.74
N ALA A 43 -2.29 -0.57 0.30
CA ALA A 43 -2.11 -0.20 -1.10
C ALA A 43 -1.83 -1.43 -1.98
N LEU A 44 -1.00 -2.37 -1.52
CA LEU A 44 -0.72 -3.62 -2.22
C LEU A 44 -1.95 -4.51 -2.35
N ALA A 45 -2.75 -4.63 -1.28
CA ALA A 45 -3.98 -5.40 -1.31
C ALA A 45 -4.94 -4.90 -2.40
N LEU A 46 -5.18 -3.58 -2.46
CA LEU A 46 -6.00 -2.96 -3.50
C LEU A 46 -5.35 -3.01 -4.89
N TYR A 47 -4.03 -2.83 -4.97
CA TYR A 47 -3.31 -2.92 -6.24
C TYR A 47 -3.43 -4.31 -6.87
N ASN A 48 -3.41 -5.37 -6.06
CA ASN A 48 -3.53 -6.74 -6.53
C ASN A 48 -4.91 -7.08 -7.09
N THR A 49 -5.97 -6.37 -6.66
CA THR A 49 -7.32 -6.55 -7.23
C THR A 49 -7.52 -5.83 -8.57
N LEU A 50 -6.61 -4.92 -8.97
CA LEU A 50 -6.73 -4.19 -10.22
C LEU A 50 -6.32 -5.03 -11.44
N THR A 51 -7.03 -4.83 -12.56
CA THR A 51 -6.64 -5.39 -13.87
C THR A 51 -5.40 -4.71 -14.42
N LYS A 52 -4.84 -5.25 -15.51
CA LYS A 52 -3.66 -4.68 -16.17
C LYS A 52 -3.95 -3.26 -16.69
N GLU A 53 -5.10 -3.06 -17.34
CA GLU A 53 -5.47 -1.74 -17.87
C GLU A 53 -5.64 -0.71 -16.75
N GLN A 54 -6.22 -1.11 -15.61
CA GLN A 54 -6.39 -0.24 -14.45
C GLN A 54 -5.05 0.12 -13.80
N LYS A 55 -4.11 -0.83 -13.75
CA LYS A 55 -2.75 -0.59 -13.26
C LYS A 55 -2.01 0.39 -14.16
N ASP A 56 -2.26 0.39 -15.46
CA ASP A 56 -1.63 1.30 -16.41
C ASP A 56 -2.06 2.76 -16.23
N GLN A 57 -3.26 2.99 -15.69
CA GLN A 57 -3.73 4.32 -15.29
C GLN A 57 -3.01 4.88 -14.04
N ILE A 58 -2.32 4.05 -13.27
CA ILE A 58 -1.55 4.51 -12.11
C ILE A 58 -0.23 5.15 -12.59
N PRO A 59 0.11 6.36 -12.12
CA PRO A 59 1.39 6.99 -12.44
C PRO A 59 2.58 6.05 -12.20
N GLN A 60 3.45 5.91 -13.20
CA GLN A 60 4.58 4.98 -13.17
C GLN A 60 5.44 5.14 -11.90
N GLN A 61 5.64 6.38 -11.45
CA GLN A 61 6.42 6.69 -10.24
C GLN A 61 5.83 6.03 -8.99
N LEU A 62 4.50 5.96 -8.87
CA LEU A 62 3.81 5.31 -7.74
C LEU A 62 3.91 3.79 -7.85
N ARG A 63 3.77 3.24 -9.06
CA ARG A 63 3.95 1.79 -9.31
C ARG A 63 5.35 1.32 -8.97
N VAL A 64 6.36 2.04 -9.44
CA VAL A 64 7.78 1.71 -9.19
C VAL A 64 8.09 1.81 -7.70
N TRP A 65 7.60 2.86 -7.03
CA TRP A 65 7.77 2.99 -5.59
C TRP A 65 7.11 1.83 -4.84
N LEU A 66 5.86 1.50 -5.15
CA LEU A 66 5.12 0.43 -4.48
C LEU A 66 5.78 -0.94 -4.67
N ARG A 67 6.17 -1.30 -5.90
CA ARG A 67 6.70 -2.64 -6.19
C ARG A 67 8.17 -2.84 -5.87
N TYR A 68 9.01 -1.82 -6.08
CA TYR A 68 10.45 -1.97 -5.93
C TYR A 68 10.97 -1.29 -4.67
N ARG A 69 10.67 0.00 -4.51
CA ARG A 69 11.26 0.78 -3.41
C ARG A 69 10.70 0.32 -2.06
N SER A 70 9.39 0.20 -1.96
CA SER A 70 8.73 -0.24 -0.73
C SER A 70 9.10 -1.68 -0.36
N GLU A 71 9.26 -2.57 -1.34
CA GLU A 71 9.72 -3.95 -1.13
C GLU A 71 11.12 -3.98 -0.52
N LYS A 72 12.07 -3.20 -1.05
CA LYS A 72 13.43 -3.12 -0.52
C LYS A 72 13.49 -2.81 0.99
N TYR A 73 12.55 -2.00 1.50
CA TYR A 73 12.52 -1.55 2.90
C TYR A 73 11.54 -2.32 3.79
N PHE A 74 10.44 -2.84 3.23
CA PHE A 74 9.33 -3.42 3.99
C PHE A 74 8.95 -4.84 3.56
N GLY A 75 9.70 -5.44 2.62
CA GLY A 75 9.49 -6.82 2.15
C GLY A 75 9.75 -7.87 3.22
N ALA A 76 9.26 -9.07 2.97
CA ALA A 76 9.30 -10.19 3.92
C ALA A 76 10.73 -10.66 4.26
N HIS A 77 11.71 -10.32 3.42
CA HIS A 77 13.14 -10.58 3.65
C HIS A 77 13.75 -9.71 4.75
N ARG A 78 13.05 -8.68 5.24
CA ARG A 78 13.53 -7.88 6.37
C ARG A 78 13.07 -8.50 7.67
N THR A 79 14.01 -8.72 8.58
CA THR A 79 13.73 -9.15 9.95
C THR A 79 12.66 -8.23 10.55
N PRO A 80 11.49 -8.75 10.95
CA PRO A 80 10.48 -7.94 11.62
C PRO A 80 11.13 -7.26 12.83
N PRO A 81 10.83 -5.99 13.11
CA PRO A 81 11.26 -5.38 14.37
C PRO A 81 10.78 -6.30 15.49
N LYS A 82 11.68 -6.72 16.39
CA LYS A 82 11.40 -7.59 17.54
C LYS A 82 10.03 -7.20 18.09
N SER A 83 9.01 -8.03 17.83
CA SER A 83 7.72 -7.81 18.45
C SER A 83 8.01 -7.81 19.95
N LYS A 84 7.68 -6.71 20.63
CA LYS A 84 7.76 -6.68 22.10
C LYS A 84 6.78 -7.75 22.56
N ARG A 85 7.29 -8.96 22.79
CA ARG A 85 6.58 -10.11 23.35
C ARG A 85 5.85 -9.55 24.56
N LYS A 86 4.52 -9.50 24.47
CA LYS A 86 3.64 -9.09 25.57
C LYS A 86 4.10 -9.92 26.77
N ARG A 87 4.74 -9.29 27.76
CA ARG A 87 5.04 -9.94 29.04
C ARG A 87 3.66 -10.34 29.59
N LYS A 88 3.30 -11.61 29.45
CA LYS A 88 2.20 -12.18 30.23
C LYS A 88 2.71 -12.10 31.66
N ASN A 89 2.13 -11.18 32.43
CA ASN A 89 2.27 -11.18 33.88
C ASN A 89 1.78 -12.55 34.35
N LEU A 90 2.73 -13.42 34.73
CA LEU A 90 2.44 -14.56 35.58
C LEU A 90 2.22 -13.97 36.97
N ARG A 91 0.96 -13.93 37.40
CA ARG A 91 0.61 -13.83 38.82
C ARG A 91 0.70 -15.23 39.42
#